data_AF-A0A7G1HW73-F1
#
_entry.id   AF-A0A7G1HW73-F1
#
_cell.length_a   1.000
_cell.length_b   1.000
_cell.length_c   1.000
_cell.angle_alpha   90.00
_cell.angle_beta   90.00
_cell.angle_gamma   90.00
#
_symmetry.space_group_name_H-M   'P 1'
#
loop_
_entity.id
_entity.type
_entity.pdbx_description
1 polymer ?
#
loop_
_entity_poly.entity_id
_entity_poly.type
_entity_poly.pdbx_seq_one_letter_code
_entity_poly.pdbx_strand_id
1 'polypeptide(L)'
;MRRIYSILIFCMFCFTQLWSQDLWQQANEAYSKENYSKAITLYEQLQKEKGNSTDLYYNLGNAYYKNKQYPKAILNYERALLLSPGNTDVKFNLDMAKARITDKIEPVGTFFLVMWINTVRDTLSSNSWAILGIICFILFIIGAYLYFFTRQIWLKKMGFFVGFILLIVSIIANCFASAQKEKMEIRNEAIVFAPSITIKSAPAESGTDLFVLHEGTKVRVLSKVGEWSEILIEDGNRGWLPSSDIEII
;
A
#
# COMPACT_ATOMS: atom_id res chain seq x y z
N MET A 1 16.97 -42.46 -36.95
CA MET A 1 17.85 -41.27 -36.80
C MET A 1 17.06 -40.00 -36.47
N ARG A 2 16.06 -39.55 -37.26
CA ARG A 2 15.24 -38.35 -36.95
C ARG A 2 14.58 -38.33 -35.55
N ARG A 3 14.07 -39.47 -35.06
CA ARG A 3 13.43 -39.58 -33.72
C ARG A 3 14.40 -39.42 -32.54
N ILE A 4 15.68 -39.72 -32.73
CA ILE A 4 16.70 -39.58 -31.67
C ILE A 4 17.09 -38.10 -31.50
N TYR A 5 17.18 -37.35 -32.61
CA TYR A 5 17.38 -35.90 -32.56
C TYR A 5 16.19 -35.16 -31.92
N SER A 6 14.95 -35.63 -32.14
CA SER A 6 13.76 -35.08 -31.48
C SER A 6 13.77 -35.26 -29.96
N ILE A 7 14.22 -36.43 -29.48
CA ILE A 7 14.32 -36.72 -28.04
C ILE A 7 15.49 -35.97 -27.40
N LEU A 8 16.62 -35.83 -28.10
CA LEU A 8 17.76 -35.03 -27.62
C LEU A 8 17.43 -33.54 -27.55
N ILE A 9 16.70 -32.98 -28.52
CA ILE A 9 16.26 -31.58 -28.49
C ILE A 9 15.22 -31.35 -27.38
N PHE A 10 14.31 -32.31 -27.15
CA PHE A 10 13.34 -32.24 -26.05
C PHE A 10 14.02 -32.35 -24.67
N CYS A 11 15.01 -33.23 -24.51
CA CYS A 11 15.80 -33.33 -23.28
C CYS A 11 16.69 -32.09 -23.04
N MET A 12 17.21 -31.46 -24.10
CA MET A 12 17.99 -30.22 -24.00
C MET A 12 17.10 -29.03 -23.61
N PHE A 13 15.84 -29.01 -24.04
CA PHE A 13 14.83 -28.02 -23.62
C PHE A 13 14.33 -28.23 -22.18
N CYS A 14 14.29 -29.48 -21.69
CA CYS A 14 13.99 -29.79 -20.29
C CYS A 14 15.15 -29.45 -19.34
N PHE A 15 16.41 -29.47 -19.80
CA PHE A 15 17.57 -29.16 -18.98
C PHE A 15 17.81 -27.66 -18.79
N THR A 16 17.33 -26.79 -19.68
CA THR A 16 17.49 -25.33 -19.53
C THR A 16 16.52 -24.71 -18.53
N GLN A 17 15.43 -25.40 -18.18
CA GLN A 17 14.50 -24.93 -17.14
C GLN A 17 14.96 -25.29 -15.71
N LEU A 18 15.93 -26.19 -15.55
CA LEU A 18 16.35 -26.70 -14.23
C LEU A 18 17.46 -25.88 -13.54
N TRP A 19 17.98 -24.83 -14.19
CA TRP A 19 19.09 -24.02 -13.68
C TRP A 19 18.79 -22.51 -13.56
N SER A 20 17.53 -22.11 -13.73
CA SER A 20 17.10 -20.78 -13.30
C SER A 20 16.73 -20.87 -11.82
N GLN A 21 17.72 -20.71 -10.94
CA GLN A 21 17.45 -20.56 -9.51
C GLN A 21 16.56 -19.31 -9.34
N ASP A 22 15.30 -19.48 -8.92
CA ASP A 22 14.34 -18.39 -8.85
C ASP A 22 14.92 -17.25 -8.03
N LEU A 23 15.03 -16.06 -8.63
CA LEU A 23 15.68 -14.88 -8.04
C LEU A 23 15.04 -14.53 -6.68
N TRP A 24 13.76 -14.87 -6.51
CA TRP A 24 13.03 -14.80 -5.24
C TRP A 24 13.60 -15.72 -4.16
N GLN A 25 13.85 -16.99 -4.51
CA GLN A 25 14.47 -17.93 -3.59
C GLN A 25 15.88 -17.49 -3.21
N GLN A 26 16.67 -16.99 -4.17
CA GLN A 26 18.01 -16.47 -3.90
C GLN A 26 17.98 -15.26 -2.96
N ALA A 27 17.02 -14.35 -3.15
CA ALA A 27 16.85 -13.18 -2.29
C ALA A 27 16.44 -13.60 -0.86
N ASN A 28 15.49 -14.52 -0.73
CA ASN A 28 15.05 -15.07 0.56
C ASN A 28 16.19 -15.82 1.27
N GLU A 29 17.01 -16.57 0.53
CA GLU A 29 18.18 -17.27 1.07
C GLU A 29 19.26 -16.28 1.52
N ALA A 30 19.52 -15.22 0.76
CA ALA A 30 20.41 -14.16 1.19
C ALA A 30 19.89 -13.48 2.47
N TYR A 31 18.59 -13.23 2.57
CA TYR A 31 17.95 -12.66 3.75
C TYR A 31 18.05 -13.60 4.97
N SER A 32 17.79 -14.90 4.81
CA SER A 32 17.86 -15.88 5.90
C SER A 32 19.28 -16.10 6.41
N LYS A 33 20.28 -15.92 5.54
CA LYS A 33 21.71 -15.89 5.89
C LYS A 33 22.19 -14.53 6.42
N GLU A 34 21.26 -13.62 6.73
CA GLU A 34 21.52 -12.26 7.22
C GLU A 34 22.36 -11.37 6.28
N ASN A 35 22.52 -11.80 5.01
CA ASN A 35 23.15 -10.98 3.98
C ASN A 35 22.12 -10.03 3.38
N TYR A 36 21.70 -9.06 4.19
CA TYR A 36 20.63 -8.13 3.84
C TYR A 36 20.99 -7.25 2.64
N SER A 37 22.25 -6.86 2.48
CA SER A 37 22.70 -6.09 1.31
C SER A 37 22.48 -6.87 0.02
N LYS A 38 22.85 -8.17 -0.02
CA LYS A 38 22.60 -9.01 -1.19
C LYS A 38 21.11 -9.24 -1.41
N ALA A 39 20.35 -9.47 -0.35
CA ALA A 39 18.89 -9.63 -0.44
C ALA A 39 18.23 -8.41 -1.06
N ILE A 40 18.59 -7.19 -0.62
CA ILE A 40 18.11 -5.92 -1.19
C ILE A 40 18.39 -5.88 -2.69
N THR A 41 19.64 -6.09 -3.12
CA THR A 41 20.00 -6.06 -4.55
C THR A 41 19.17 -7.04 -5.38
N LEU A 42 18.98 -8.26 -4.89
CA LEU A 42 18.20 -9.29 -5.60
C LEU A 42 16.71 -8.95 -5.65
N TYR A 43 16.14 -8.41 -4.56
CA TYR A 43 14.75 -7.94 -4.57
C TYR A 43 14.54 -6.71 -5.45
N GLU A 44 15.48 -5.76 -5.49
CA GLU A 44 15.41 -4.61 -6.41
C GLU A 44 15.51 -5.05 -7.87
N GLN A 45 16.29 -6.09 -8.15
CA GLN A 45 16.33 -6.71 -9.46
C GLN A 45 14.98 -7.37 -9.80
N LEU A 46 14.40 -8.14 -8.86
CA LEU A 46 13.05 -8.69 -9.01
C LEU A 46 12.00 -7.62 -9.30
N GLN A 47 12.10 -6.47 -8.63
CA GLN A 47 11.18 -5.35 -8.81
C GLN A 47 11.22 -4.82 -10.24
N LYS A 48 12.42 -4.75 -10.83
CA LYS A 48 12.61 -4.33 -12.23
C LYS A 48 12.11 -5.37 -13.22
N GLU A 49 12.29 -6.66 -12.93
CA GLU A 49 11.96 -7.76 -13.86
C GLU A 49 10.49 -8.18 -13.82
N LYS A 50 9.93 -8.35 -12.63
CA LYS A 50 8.57 -8.90 -12.42
C LYS A 50 7.55 -7.83 -12.01
N GLY A 51 8.00 -6.61 -11.75
CA GLY A 51 7.17 -5.50 -11.28
C GLY A 51 6.95 -5.53 -9.77
N ASN A 52 5.97 -4.74 -9.33
CA ASN A 52 5.68 -4.50 -7.92
C ASN A 52 4.62 -5.48 -7.40
N SER A 53 4.83 -6.01 -6.19
CA SER A 53 3.85 -6.80 -5.46
C SER A 53 3.92 -6.51 -3.96
N THR A 54 2.85 -6.82 -3.24
CA THR A 54 2.79 -6.68 -1.77
C THR A 54 3.93 -7.44 -1.11
N ASP A 55 4.16 -8.69 -1.50
CA ASP A 55 5.20 -9.54 -0.90
C ASP A 55 6.61 -9.02 -1.20
N LEU A 56 6.83 -8.51 -2.41
CA LEU A 56 8.13 -7.95 -2.79
C LEU A 56 8.44 -6.70 -1.98
N TYR A 57 7.48 -5.78 -1.87
CA TYR A 57 7.63 -4.58 -1.05
C TYR A 57 7.80 -4.92 0.43
N TYR A 58 7.05 -5.88 0.95
CA TYR A 58 7.21 -6.36 2.32
C TYR A 58 8.63 -6.91 2.58
N ASN A 59 9.14 -7.73 1.68
CA ASN A 59 10.47 -8.33 1.82
C ASN A 59 11.60 -7.31 1.61
N LEU A 60 11.47 -6.37 0.68
CA LEU A 60 12.36 -5.21 0.55
C LEU A 60 12.36 -4.39 1.84
N GLY A 61 11.18 -4.08 2.38
CA GLY A 61 11.03 -3.37 3.63
C GLY A 61 11.74 -4.08 4.78
N ASN A 62 11.56 -5.39 4.90
CA ASN A 62 12.23 -6.22 5.92
C ASN A 62 13.76 -6.20 5.75
N ALA A 63 14.25 -6.37 4.53
CA ALA A 63 15.69 -6.34 4.25
C ALA A 63 16.29 -4.96 4.55
N TYR A 64 15.61 -3.89 4.17
CA TYR A 64 16.01 -2.51 4.48
C TYR A 64 16.00 -2.22 5.98
N TYR A 65 14.96 -2.67 6.70
CA TYR A 65 14.86 -2.51 8.16
C TYR A 65 16.01 -3.23 8.87
N LYS A 66 16.29 -4.48 8.48
CA LYS A 66 17.40 -5.25 9.03
C LYS A 66 18.77 -4.67 8.69
N ASN A 67 18.88 -4.03 7.52
CA ASN A 67 20.06 -3.27 7.11
C ASN A 67 20.09 -1.83 7.68
N LYS A 68 19.22 -1.49 8.64
CA LYS A 68 19.11 -0.18 9.32
C LYS A 68 18.83 1.02 8.39
N GLN A 69 18.33 0.77 7.18
CA GLN A 69 17.88 1.81 6.25
C GLN A 69 16.38 2.06 6.47
N TYR A 70 16.04 2.64 7.61
CA TYR A 70 14.64 2.79 8.04
C TYR A 70 13.75 3.61 7.09
N PRO A 71 14.20 4.72 6.47
CA PRO A 71 13.37 5.47 5.52
C PRO A 71 12.92 4.62 4.32
N LYS A 72 13.84 3.82 3.77
CA LYS A 72 13.53 2.88 2.68
C LYS A 72 12.62 1.75 3.15
N ALA A 73 12.78 1.28 4.38
CA ALA A 73 11.89 0.29 4.96
C ALA A 73 10.45 0.82 5.05
N ILE A 74 10.28 2.02 5.62
CA ILE A 74 8.99 2.72 5.76
C ILE A 74 8.35 2.90 4.38
N LEU A 75 9.10 3.42 3.40
CA LEU A 75 8.60 3.60 2.04
C LEU A 75 8.07 2.30 1.42
N ASN A 76 8.82 1.20 1.54
CA ASN A 76 8.41 -0.09 1.00
C ASN A 76 7.21 -0.68 1.75
N TYR A 77 7.13 -0.54 3.08
CA TYR A 77 5.95 -0.99 3.82
C TYR A 77 4.70 -0.16 3.51
N GLU A 78 4.81 1.16 3.38
CA GLU A 78 3.68 2.00 2.96
C GLU A 78 3.22 1.63 1.54
N ARG A 79 4.16 1.33 0.62
CA ARG A 79 3.86 0.78 -0.72
C ARG A 79 3.15 -0.57 -0.67
N ALA A 80 3.57 -1.46 0.24
CA ALA A 80 2.89 -2.75 0.45
C ALA A 80 1.46 -2.56 0.98
N LEU A 81 1.24 -1.64 1.94
CA LEU A 81 -0.09 -1.30 2.45
C LEU A 81 -0.96 -0.60 1.41
N LEU A 82 -0.37 0.13 0.46
CA LEU A 82 -1.11 0.70 -0.65
C LEU A 82 -1.76 -0.41 -1.48
N LEU A 83 -1.06 -1.52 -1.71
CA LEU A 83 -1.57 -2.68 -2.45
C LEU A 83 -2.46 -3.61 -1.58
N SER A 84 -2.14 -3.76 -0.30
CA SER A 84 -2.85 -4.63 0.64
C SER A 84 -3.06 -3.90 1.98
N PRO A 85 -4.09 -3.04 2.09
CA PRO A 85 -4.25 -2.13 3.23
C PRO A 85 -4.55 -2.87 4.55
N GLY A 86 -5.17 -4.06 4.46
CA GLY A 86 -5.48 -4.90 5.60
C GLY A 86 -4.35 -5.82 6.06
N ASN A 87 -3.14 -5.71 5.49
CA ASN A 87 -2.02 -6.59 5.85
C ASN A 87 -1.44 -6.20 7.23
N THR A 88 -1.78 -6.98 8.25
CA THR A 88 -1.38 -6.74 9.64
C THR A 88 0.11 -6.90 9.87
N ASP A 89 0.78 -7.81 9.15
CA ASP A 89 2.21 -8.06 9.29
C ASP A 89 3.03 -6.88 8.73
N VAL A 90 2.61 -6.37 7.56
CA VAL A 90 3.21 -5.15 6.98
C VAL A 90 2.98 -3.97 7.93
N LYS A 91 1.77 -3.80 8.47
CA LYS A 91 1.45 -2.70 9.39
C LYS A 91 2.30 -2.77 10.66
N PHE A 92 2.43 -3.95 11.26
CA PHE A 92 3.27 -4.15 12.43
C PHE A 92 4.74 -3.78 12.14
N ASN A 93 5.30 -4.23 11.03
CA ASN A 93 6.68 -3.90 10.67
C ASN A 93 6.88 -2.42 10.31
N LEU A 94 5.88 -1.78 9.71
CA LEU A 94 5.86 -0.33 9.49
C LEU A 94 5.92 0.42 10.81
N ASP A 95 5.11 0.03 11.79
CA ASP A 95 5.09 0.65 13.12
C ASP A 95 6.44 0.46 13.83
N MET A 96 7.06 -0.73 13.70
CA MET A 96 8.43 -0.96 14.19
C MET A 96 9.46 -0.06 13.52
N ALA A 97 9.36 0.16 12.20
CA ALA A 97 10.26 1.04 11.46
C ALA A 97 10.07 2.51 11.84
N LYS A 98 8.81 2.97 11.99
CA LYS A 98 8.48 4.31 12.49
C LYS A 98 8.97 4.54 13.92
N ALA A 99 8.99 3.51 14.76
CA ALA A 99 9.57 3.64 16.11
C ALA A 99 11.10 3.84 16.12
N ARG A 100 11.78 3.67 14.96
CA ARG A 100 13.24 3.85 14.82
C ARG A 100 13.65 5.23 14.28
N ILE A 101 12.73 6.01 13.73
CA ILE A 101 13.05 7.34 13.21
C ILE A 101 13.06 8.40 14.33
N THR A 102 13.70 9.53 14.07
CA THR A 102 13.85 10.63 15.04
C THR A 102 12.52 11.30 15.34
N ASP A 103 11.74 11.57 14.29
CA ASP A 103 10.51 12.35 14.41
C ASP A 103 9.38 11.50 15.01
N LYS A 104 8.79 12.01 16.09
CA LYS A 104 7.60 11.44 16.73
C LYS A 104 6.47 12.46 16.61
N ILE A 105 5.85 12.47 15.44
CA ILE A 105 4.75 13.39 15.14
C ILE A 105 3.47 12.79 15.69
N GLU A 106 2.84 13.48 16.64
CA GLU A 106 1.51 13.12 17.09
C GLU A 106 0.49 13.64 16.07
N PRO A 107 -0.38 12.77 15.53
CA PRO A 107 -1.38 13.22 14.57
C PRO A 107 -2.36 14.18 15.25
N VAL A 108 -2.87 15.16 14.49
CA VAL A 108 -3.99 16.00 14.96
C VAL A 108 -5.10 15.10 15.47
N GLY A 109 -5.61 15.40 16.66
CA GLY A 109 -6.74 14.68 17.23
C GLY A 109 -7.90 14.63 16.23
N THR A 110 -8.21 13.44 15.71
CA THR A 110 -9.32 13.24 14.79
C THR A 110 -10.52 12.68 15.54
N PHE A 111 -11.72 13.01 15.04
CA PHE A 111 -12.95 12.49 15.62
C PHE A 111 -13.00 10.95 15.53
N PHE A 112 -13.42 10.27 16.60
CA PHE A 112 -13.32 8.80 16.70
C PHE A 112 -14.08 8.06 15.59
N LEU A 113 -15.21 8.59 15.11
CA LEU A 113 -15.93 7.96 13.98
C LEU A 113 -15.12 8.03 12.68
N VAL A 114 -14.33 9.09 12.47
CA VAL A 114 -13.46 9.19 11.29
C VAL A 114 -12.37 8.13 11.35
N MET A 115 -11.74 7.96 12.53
CA MET A 115 -10.75 6.89 12.74
C MET A 115 -11.35 5.50 12.52
N TRP A 116 -12.54 5.25 13.06
CA TRP A 116 -13.22 3.97 12.93
C TRP A 116 -13.60 3.68 11.46
N ILE A 117 -14.17 4.66 10.75
CA ILE A 117 -14.52 4.54 9.32
C ILE A 117 -13.27 4.26 8.47
N ASN A 118 -12.19 5.01 8.68
CA ASN A 118 -10.94 4.79 7.97
C ASN A 118 -10.35 3.40 8.27
N THR A 119 -10.38 2.97 9.53
CA THR A 119 -9.92 1.64 9.92
C THR A 119 -10.71 0.54 9.22
N VAL A 120 -12.04 0.65 9.17
CA VAL A 120 -12.88 -0.31 8.44
C VAL A 120 -12.55 -0.28 6.95
N ARG A 121 -12.52 0.91 6.32
CA ARG A 121 -12.17 1.06 4.90
C ARG A 121 -10.84 0.38 4.58
N ASP A 122 -9.84 0.56 5.43
CA ASP A 122 -8.48 0.07 5.20
C ASP A 122 -8.32 -1.44 5.51
N THR A 123 -9.38 -2.17 5.87
CA THR A 123 -9.31 -3.63 6.06
C THR A 123 -9.26 -4.42 4.74
N LEU A 124 -9.86 -3.90 3.67
CA LEU A 124 -9.98 -4.60 2.39
C LEU A 124 -9.41 -3.76 1.24
N SER A 125 -8.94 -4.45 0.20
CA SER A 125 -8.52 -3.79 -1.04
C SER A 125 -9.71 -3.16 -1.77
N SER A 126 -9.44 -2.23 -2.70
CA SER A 126 -10.48 -1.64 -3.55
C SER A 126 -11.28 -2.71 -4.31
N ASN A 127 -10.61 -3.72 -4.88
CA ASN A 127 -11.28 -4.83 -5.57
C ASN A 127 -12.17 -5.66 -4.64
N SER A 128 -11.68 -5.96 -3.43
CA SER A 128 -12.45 -6.71 -2.43
C SER A 128 -13.72 -5.97 -2.00
N TRP A 129 -13.63 -4.65 -1.79
CA TRP A 129 -14.79 -3.81 -1.52
C TRP A 129 -15.77 -3.77 -2.70
N ALA A 130 -15.26 -3.65 -3.93
CA ALA A 130 -16.11 -3.65 -5.13
C ALA A 130 -16.87 -4.99 -5.28
N ILE A 131 -16.18 -6.12 -5.10
CA ILE A 131 -16.80 -7.47 -5.14
C ILE A 131 -17.88 -7.60 -4.07
N LEU A 132 -17.59 -7.18 -2.82
CA LEU A 132 -18.58 -7.19 -1.75
C LEU A 132 -19.80 -6.33 -2.11
N GLY A 133 -19.57 -5.14 -2.65
CA GLY A 133 -20.62 -4.24 -3.12
C GLY A 133 -21.53 -4.89 -4.17
N ILE A 134 -20.94 -5.58 -5.16
CA ILE A 134 -21.67 -6.32 -6.21
C ILE A 134 -22.47 -7.47 -5.62
N ILE A 135 -21.88 -8.28 -4.74
CA ILE A 135 -22.57 -9.41 -4.09
C ILE A 135 -23.77 -8.90 -3.28
N CYS A 136 -23.57 -7.87 -2.46
CA CYS A 136 -24.65 -7.26 -1.68
C CYS A 136 -25.76 -6.69 -2.57
N PHE A 137 -25.40 -6.09 -3.72
CA PHE A 137 -26.38 -5.56 -4.66
C PHE A 137 -27.20 -6.66 -5.34
N ILE A 138 -26.57 -7.77 -5.74
CA ILE A 138 -27.29 -8.93 -6.30
C ILE A 138 -28.25 -9.53 -5.26
N LEU A 139 -27.80 -9.69 -4.01
CA LEU A 139 -28.64 -10.18 -2.92
C LEU A 139 -29.80 -9.22 -2.62
N PHE A 140 -29.58 -7.90 -2.73
CA PHE A 140 -30.64 -6.91 -2.65
C PHE A 140 -31.71 -7.11 -3.74
N ILE A 141 -31.30 -7.32 -5.00
CA ILE A 141 -32.23 -7.59 -6.11
C ILE A 141 -33.05 -8.87 -5.85
N ILE A 142 -32.42 -9.92 -5.32
CA ILE A 142 -33.11 -11.16 -4.93
C ILE A 142 -34.12 -10.87 -3.80
N GLY A 143 -33.73 -10.10 -2.78
CA GLY A 143 -34.63 -9.69 -1.70
C GLY A 143 -35.83 -8.88 -2.20
N ALA A 144 -35.61 -7.95 -3.14
CA ALA A 144 -36.67 -7.18 -3.79
C ALA A 144 -37.61 -8.09 -4.60
N TYR A 145 -37.06 -9.05 -5.36
CA TYR A 145 -37.85 -10.05 -6.07
C TYR A 145 -38.74 -10.86 -5.10
N LEU A 146 -38.16 -11.38 -4.01
CA LEU A 146 -38.91 -12.13 -3.00
C LEU A 146 -40.02 -11.26 -2.37
N TYR A 147 -39.77 -9.97 -2.15
CA TYR A 147 -40.77 -9.03 -1.66
C TYR A 147 -41.96 -8.88 -2.63
N PHE A 148 -41.75 -8.77 -3.93
CA PHE A 148 -42.86 -8.58 -4.87
C PHE A 148 -43.61 -9.88 -5.20
N PHE A 149 -42.89 -10.98 -5.41
CA PHE A 149 -43.45 -12.19 -6.05
C PHE A 149 -43.86 -13.29 -5.07
N THR A 150 -43.50 -13.19 -3.80
CA THR A 150 -43.81 -14.23 -2.80
C THR A 150 -45.18 -14.01 -2.14
N ARG A 151 -45.96 -15.09 -1.97
CA ARG A 151 -47.25 -15.05 -1.25
C ARG A 151 -47.09 -15.09 0.28
N GLN A 152 -46.00 -15.68 0.78
CA GLN A 152 -45.72 -15.77 2.22
C GLN A 152 -45.31 -14.40 2.79
N ILE A 153 -46.11 -13.86 3.72
CA ILE A 153 -45.94 -12.51 4.30
C ILE A 153 -44.61 -12.36 5.06
N TRP A 154 -44.16 -13.41 5.74
CA TRP A 154 -42.92 -13.32 6.53
C TRP A 154 -41.67 -13.13 5.65
N LEU A 155 -41.59 -13.83 4.50
CA LEU A 155 -40.52 -13.69 3.51
C LEU A 155 -40.48 -12.27 2.92
N LYS A 156 -41.65 -11.64 2.71
CA LYS A 156 -41.74 -10.25 2.25
C LYS A 156 -41.12 -9.30 3.26
N LYS A 157 -41.51 -9.40 4.54
CA LYS A 157 -40.98 -8.54 5.60
C LYS A 157 -39.46 -8.71 5.73
N MET A 158 -38.98 -9.95 5.76
CA MET A 158 -37.54 -10.22 5.81
C MET A 158 -36.80 -9.68 4.58
N GLY A 159 -37.29 -9.97 3.37
CA GLY A 159 -36.70 -9.50 2.12
C GLY A 159 -36.59 -7.98 2.05
N PHE A 160 -37.60 -7.25 2.56
CA PHE A 160 -37.57 -5.79 2.62
C PHE A 160 -36.49 -5.25 3.57
N PHE A 161 -36.49 -5.68 4.83
CA PHE A 161 -35.52 -5.17 5.82
C PHE A 161 -34.08 -5.60 5.51
N VAL A 162 -33.87 -6.87 5.15
CA VAL A 162 -32.55 -7.38 4.77
C VAL A 162 -32.09 -6.73 3.47
N GLY A 163 -32.97 -6.58 2.49
CA GLY A 163 -32.66 -5.90 1.23
C GLY A 163 -32.22 -4.46 1.46
N PHE A 164 -32.92 -3.70 2.31
CA PHE A 164 -32.54 -2.33 2.63
C PHE A 164 -31.14 -2.23 3.26
N ILE A 165 -30.82 -3.13 4.20
CA ILE A 165 -29.48 -3.21 4.80
C ILE A 165 -28.43 -3.54 3.74
N LEU A 166 -28.69 -4.52 2.88
CA LEU A 166 -27.78 -4.92 1.80
C LEU A 166 -27.52 -3.79 0.80
N LEU A 167 -28.54 -2.97 0.51
CA LEU A 167 -28.38 -1.79 -0.34
C LEU A 167 -27.46 -0.75 0.32
N ILE A 168 -27.65 -0.46 1.61
CA ILE A 168 -26.77 0.44 2.36
C ILE A 168 -25.32 -0.09 2.37
N VAL A 169 -25.13 -1.37 2.67
CA VAL A 169 -23.80 -2.01 2.66
C VAL A 169 -23.18 -1.93 1.28
N SER A 170 -23.95 -2.14 0.21
CA SER A 170 -23.46 -2.01 -1.16
C SER A 170 -22.98 -0.59 -1.48
N ILE A 171 -23.74 0.44 -1.07
CA ILE A 171 -23.34 1.84 -1.27
C ILE A 171 -22.05 2.14 -0.51
N ILE A 172 -21.97 1.75 0.77
CA ILE A 172 -20.77 1.97 1.59
C ILE A 172 -19.56 1.25 0.99
N ALA A 173 -19.72 0.00 0.55
CA ALA A 173 -18.66 -0.77 -0.08
C ALA A 173 -18.15 -0.10 -1.37
N ASN A 174 -19.03 0.47 -2.19
CA ASN A 174 -18.62 1.23 -3.38
C ASN A 174 -17.89 2.54 -3.01
N CYS A 175 -18.35 3.27 -2.00
CA CYS A 175 -17.63 4.45 -1.50
C CYS A 175 -16.22 4.08 -1.00
N PHE A 176 -16.08 2.98 -0.26
CA PHE A 176 -14.78 2.51 0.22
C PHE A 176 -13.89 2.01 -0.92
N ALA A 177 -14.44 1.29 -1.90
CA ALA A 177 -13.71 0.87 -3.09
C ALA A 177 -13.15 2.08 -3.86
N SER A 178 -13.98 3.12 -4.04
CA SER A 178 -13.60 4.37 -4.70
C SER A 178 -12.51 5.11 -3.93
N ALA A 179 -12.69 5.29 -2.62
CA ALA A 179 -11.70 5.96 -1.78
C ALA A 179 -10.34 5.24 -1.78
N GLN A 180 -10.32 3.90 -1.74
CA GLN A 180 -9.06 3.16 -1.86
C GLN A 180 -8.45 3.23 -3.26
N LYS A 181 -9.28 3.27 -4.31
CA LYS A 181 -8.81 3.42 -5.69
C LYS A 181 -8.16 4.79 -5.90
N GLU A 182 -8.78 5.84 -5.37
CA GLU A 182 -8.26 7.21 -5.39
C GLU A 182 -6.90 7.30 -4.70
N LYS A 183 -6.74 6.65 -3.52
CA LYS A 183 -5.44 6.60 -2.82
C LYS A 183 -4.34 5.97 -3.68
N MET A 184 -4.66 4.92 -4.44
CA MET A 184 -3.69 4.27 -5.34
C MET A 184 -3.32 5.10 -6.58
N GLU A 185 -4.20 6.00 -7.03
CA GLU A 185 -4.03 6.79 -8.25
C GLU A 185 -3.40 8.15 -8.01
N ILE A 186 -3.83 8.89 -7.00
CA ILE A 186 -3.35 10.26 -6.73
C ILE A 186 -1.92 10.25 -6.17
N ARG A 187 -1.55 9.25 -5.36
CA ARG A 187 -0.20 9.07 -4.77
C ARG A 187 0.43 10.38 -4.28
N ASN A 188 -0.27 11.08 -3.39
CA ASN A 188 0.18 12.35 -2.81
C ASN A 188 0.88 12.19 -1.45
N GLU A 189 1.26 10.98 -1.06
CA GLU A 189 2.03 10.75 0.16
C GLU A 189 3.49 10.43 -0.22
N ALA A 190 4.43 10.91 0.59
CA ALA A 190 5.86 10.77 0.34
C ALA A 190 6.64 10.55 1.65
N ILE A 191 7.84 10.01 1.55
CA ILE A 191 8.78 9.83 2.67
C ILE A 191 9.98 10.76 2.47
N VAL A 192 10.39 11.47 3.52
CA VAL A 192 11.60 12.31 3.54
C VAL A 192 12.86 11.42 3.58
N PHE A 193 13.86 11.74 2.75
CA PHE A 193 15.14 11.03 2.67
C PHE A 193 16.35 11.88 3.07
N ALA A 194 16.20 13.20 3.20
CA ALA A 194 17.24 14.03 3.77
C ALA A 194 17.43 13.70 5.27
N PRO A 195 18.67 13.48 5.75
CA PRO A 195 18.93 13.15 7.15
C PRO A 195 18.31 14.14 8.14
N SER A 196 18.35 15.43 7.79
CA SER A 196 17.70 16.53 8.48
C SER A 196 17.42 17.62 7.45
N ILE A 197 16.23 18.21 7.50
CA ILE A 197 15.83 19.27 6.57
C ILE A 197 14.95 20.31 7.24
N THR A 198 15.25 21.59 6.97
CA THR A 198 14.48 22.72 7.49
C THR A 198 13.35 23.05 6.51
N ILE A 199 12.12 23.01 7.02
CA ILE A 199 10.92 23.35 6.26
C ILE A 199 10.75 24.86 6.21
N LYS A 200 10.51 25.37 5.00
CA LYS A 200 10.43 26.80 4.69
C LYS A 200 8.98 27.26 4.60
N SER A 201 8.74 28.55 4.87
CA SER A 201 7.40 29.16 4.70
C SER A 201 7.02 29.43 3.24
N ALA A 202 7.99 29.47 2.34
CA ALA A 202 7.82 29.76 0.92
C ALA A 202 8.74 28.85 0.07
N PRO A 203 8.44 28.63 -1.23
CA PRO A 203 9.25 27.80 -2.13
C PRO A 203 10.55 28.50 -2.57
N ALA A 204 11.36 28.90 -1.60
CA ALA A 204 12.63 29.59 -1.79
C ALA A 204 13.55 29.39 -0.57
N GLU A 205 14.85 29.36 -0.81
CA GLU A 205 15.86 29.26 0.26
C GLU A 205 15.81 30.43 1.25
N SER A 206 15.43 31.61 0.77
CA SER A 206 15.24 32.82 1.56
C SER A 206 13.94 32.83 2.38
N GLY A 207 13.09 31.82 2.23
CA GLY A 207 11.91 31.64 3.06
C GLY A 207 12.28 31.50 4.53
N THR A 208 11.39 31.94 5.42
CA THR A 208 11.61 31.80 6.86
C THR A 208 11.56 30.34 7.27
N ASP A 209 12.49 29.93 8.13
CA ASP A 209 12.54 28.59 8.71
C ASP A 209 11.36 28.38 9.66
N LEU A 210 10.61 27.29 9.48
CA LEU A 210 9.43 26.96 10.29
C LEU A 210 9.74 25.90 11.33
N PHE A 211 10.19 24.72 10.88
CA PHE A 211 10.52 23.56 11.72
C PHE A 211 11.47 22.62 10.96
N VAL A 212 12.01 21.62 11.64
CA VAL A 212 12.94 20.64 11.06
C VAL A 212 12.28 19.26 11.00
N LEU A 213 12.44 18.56 9.89
CA LEU A 213 12.10 17.14 9.75
C LEU A 213 13.37 16.31 9.52
N HIS A 214 13.27 15.01 9.79
CA HIS A 214 14.32 14.03 9.57
C HIS A 214 13.89 12.96 8.59
N GLU A 215 14.86 12.15 8.15
CA GLU A 215 14.60 11.04 7.23
C GLU A 215 13.59 10.03 7.80
N GLY A 216 12.79 9.44 6.92
CA GLY A 216 11.74 8.47 7.24
C GLY A 216 10.40 9.10 7.64
N THR A 217 10.34 10.41 7.82
CA THR A 217 9.10 11.12 8.12
C THR A 217 8.15 11.10 6.92
N LYS A 218 6.91 10.66 7.16
CA LYS A 218 5.85 10.67 6.15
C LYS A 218 5.21 12.03 6.05
N VAL A 219 5.03 12.50 4.82
CA VAL A 219 4.42 13.80 4.50
C VAL A 219 3.38 13.62 3.40
N ARG A 220 2.36 14.49 3.39
CA ARG A 220 1.42 14.60 2.26
C ARG A 220 1.83 15.78 1.39
N VAL A 221 2.08 15.55 0.11
CA VAL A 221 2.39 16.58 -0.89
C VAL A 221 1.08 17.24 -1.31
N LEU A 222 0.97 18.55 -1.12
CA LEU A 222 -0.20 19.35 -1.47
C LEU A 222 -0.06 19.97 -2.87
N SER A 223 1.11 20.52 -3.16
CA SER A 223 1.38 21.22 -4.42
C SER A 223 2.87 21.19 -4.75
N LYS A 224 3.21 21.45 -6.01
CA LYS A 224 4.60 21.53 -6.48
C LYS A 224 4.81 22.83 -7.25
N VAL A 225 5.85 23.57 -6.92
CA VAL A 225 6.24 24.83 -7.58
C VAL A 225 7.74 24.78 -7.89
N GLY A 226 8.07 24.62 -9.17
CA GLY A 226 9.45 24.39 -9.60
C GLY A 226 10.04 23.14 -8.91
N GLU A 227 11.17 23.32 -8.25
CA GLU A 227 11.85 22.26 -7.49
C GLU A 227 11.33 22.10 -6.05
N TRP A 228 10.34 22.89 -5.62
CA TRP A 228 9.81 22.84 -4.26
C TRP A 228 8.47 22.12 -4.20
N SER A 229 8.27 21.35 -3.12
CA SER A 229 7.00 20.70 -2.80
C SER A 229 6.43 21.29 -1.52
N GLU A 230 5.17 21.68 -1.56
CA GLU A 230 4.41 22.04 -0.36
C GLU A 230 3.91 20.75 0.29
N ILE A 231 4.13 20.62 1.59
CA ILE A 231 3.76 19.44 2.36
C ILE A 231 2.84 19.78 3.52
N LEU A 232 2.10 18.76 3.95
CA LEU A 232 1.32 18.71 5.17
C LEU A 232 1.81 17.51 5.99
N ILE A 233 2.15 17.74 7.26
CA ILE A 233 2.51 16.68 8.21
C ILE A 233 1.32 16.30 9.09
N GLU A 234 1.42 15.17 9.80
CA GLU A 234 0.31 14.57 10.53
C GLU A 234 -0.20 15.45 11.69
N ASP A 235 0.62 16.37 12.22
CA ASP A 235 0.23 17.36 13.26
C ASP A 235 -0.49 18.60 12.69
N GLY A 236 -0.71 18.64 11.37
CA GLY A 236 -1.43 19.71 10.69
C GLY A 236 -0.55 20.89 10.24
N ASN A 237 0.73 20.91 10.58
CA ASN A 237 1.66 21.93 10.10
C ASN A 237 1.96 21.72 8.60
N ARG A 238 2.23 22.84 7.93
CA ARG A 238 2.54 22.88 6.51
C ARG A 238 3.78 23.71 6.23
N GLY A 239 4.42 23.44 5.10
CA GLY A 239 5.52 24.24 4.60
C GLY A 239 6.15 23.62 3.36
N TRP A 240 7.29 24.17 2.95
CA TRP A 240 7.96 23.84 1.69
C TRP A 240 9.30 23.17 1.93
N LEU A 241 9.62 22.19 1.09
CA LEU A 241 10.93 21.57 1.03
C LEU A 241 11.32 21.22 -0.42
N PRO A 242 12.61 21.02 -0.73
CA PRO A 242 13.07 20.57 -2.04
C PRO A 242 12.47 19.20 -2.41
N SER A 243 11.92 19.09 -3.61
CA SER A 243 11.26 17.88 -4.09
C SER A 243 12.24 16.72 -4.29
N SER A 244 13.55 16.98 -4.38
CA SER A 244 14.60 15.96 -4.45
C SER A 244 14.75 15.16 -3.17
N ASP A 245 14.30 15.71 -2.04
CA ASP A 245 14.55 15.15 -0.71
C ASP A 245 13.41 14.27 -0.21
N ILE A 246 12.42 14.02 -1.06
CA ILE A 246 11.28 13.15 -0.79
C ILE A 246 11.09 12.12 -1.90
N GLU A 247 10.61 10.93 -1.55
CA GLU A 247 10.18 9.92 -2.52
C GLU A 247 8.69 9.62 -2.34
N ILE A 248 7.94 9.69 -3.45
CA ILE A 248 6.50 9.39 -3.48
C ILE A 248 6.26 7.89 -3.24
N ILE A 249 5.24 7.59 -2.44
CA ILE A 249 4.81 6.22 -2.12
C ILE A 249 4.20 5.54 -3.34
#